data_AF-A0A9X7R4Y8-F1
#
_entry.id   AF-A0A9X7R4Y8-F1
#
_cell.length_a   1.000
_cell.length_b   1.000
_cell.length_c   1.000
_cell.angle_alpha   90.00
_cell.angle_beta   90.00
_cell.angle_gamma   90.00
#
_symmetry.space_group_name_H-M   'P 1'
#
loop_
_entity.id
_entity.type
_entity.pdbx_description
1 polymer ?
#
loop_
_entity_poly.entity_id
_entity_poly.type
_entity_poly.pdbx_seq_one_letter_code
_entity_poly.pdbx_strand_id
1 'polypeptide(L)'
;MTQHDGCMNLAGRRSNAEFGALILGSGEHDEVASRQLYMAVLPLLIAFFEGQAQAGRIGQQDMGDLLRATLRQVGRQRASYDPAVPFRAWLLELARHELSAHRCALPAAGPVVCEAQKPARRRRTAAAH
;
A
#
# COMPACT_ATOMS: atom_id res chain seq x y z
N MET A 1 3.69 -34.55 -15.24
CA MET A 1 4.02 -34.01 -13.90
C MET A 1 3.68 -32.53 -13.90
N THR A 2 2.44 -32.20 -13.55
CA THR A 2 1.98 -30.83 -13.37
C THR A 2 2.58 -30.30 -12.07
N GLN A 3 3.54 -29.39 -12.20
CA GLN A 3 4.14 -28.70 -11.07
C GLN A 3 3.05 -27.82 -10.44
N HIS A 4 2.55 -28.25 -9.27
CA HIS A 4 1.93 -27.35 -8.31
C HIS A 4 3.07 -26.48 -7.74
N ASP A 5 3.33 -25.35 -8.39
CA ASP A 5 4.06 -24.25 -7.75
C ASP A 5 3.16 -23.76 -6.61
N GLY A 6 3.42 -24.28 -5.41
CA GLY A 6 2.57 -24.06 -4.26
C GLY A 6 2.39 -22.57 -4.01
N CYS A 7 1.13 -22.16 -3.84
CA CYS A 7 0.64 -20.86 -3.39
C CYS A 7 1.21 -20.35 -2.04
N MET A 8 2.43 -20.71 -1.64
CA MET A 8 3.18 -19.99 -0.63
C MET A 8 3.84 -18.76 -1.26
N ASN A 9 2.99 -17.77 -1.47
CA ASN A 9 3.27 -16.40 -1.89
C ASN A 9 4.62 -15.89 -1.33
N LEU A 10 5.69 -15.93 -2.12
CA LEU A 10 7.03 -15.42 -1.76
C LEU A 10 6.98 -13.95 -1.32
N ALA A 11 5.98 -13.21 -1.80
CA ALA A 11 5.69 -11.83 -1.41
C ALA A 11 5.26 -11.69 0.06
N GLY A 12 4.58 -12.70 0.63
CA GLY A 12 4.17 -12.71 2.03
C GLY A 12 5.34 -12.89 3.00
N ARG A 13 6.43 -13.54 2.57
CA ARG A 13 7.61 -13.79 3.41
C ARG A 13 8.60 -12.62 3.46
N ARG A 14 8.60 -11.72 2.48
CA ARG A 14 9.58 -10.63 2.45
C ARG A 14 9.44 -9.73 3.68
N SER A 15 10.54 -9.51 4.37
CA SER A 15 10.66 -8.61 5.51
C SER A 15 10.50 -7.14 5.09
N ASN A 16 10.24 -6.25 6.05
CA ASN A 16 10.20 -4.80 5.78
C ASN A 16 11.51 -4.29 5.15
N ALA A 17 12.66 -4.87 5.54
CA ALA A 17 13.97 -4.51 4.99
C ALA A 17 14.10 -4.93 3.52
N GLU A 18 13.67 -6.14 3.16
CA GLU A 18 13.69 -6.60 1.76
C GLU A 18 12.77 -5.79 0.86
N PHE A 19 11.59 -5.39 1.37
CA PHE A 19 10.73 -4.45 0.67
C PHE A 19 11.35 -3.06 0.54
N GLY A 20 12.00 -2.57 1.60
CA GLY A 20 12.75 -1.31 1.60
C GLY A 20 13.86 -1.29 0.54
N ALA A 21 14.59 -2.40 0.39
CA ALA A 21 15.60 -2.53 -0.65
C ALA A 21 14.99 -2.52 -2.07
N LEU A 22 13.85 -3.19 -2.27
CA LEU A 22 13.15 -3.17 -3.56
C LEU A 22 12.69 -1.78 -3.96
N ILE A 23 12.07 -1.02 -3.04
CA ILE A 23 11.56 0.31 -3.36
C ILE A 23 12.68 1.31 -3.64
N LEU A 24 13.80 1.21 -2.90
CA LEU A 24 15.00 2.04 -3.13
C LEU A 24 15.73 1.67 -4.44
N GLY A 25 15.70 0.39 -4.84
CA GLY A 25 16.25 -0.08 -6.11
C GLY A 25 15.35 0.19 -7.32
N SER A 26 14.06 0.45 -7.11
CA SER A 26 13.09 0.75 -8.18
C SER A 26 13.15 2.22 -8.61
N GLY A 27 14.21 2.60 -9.33
CA GLY A 27 14.28 3.90 -9.99
C GLY A 27 13.22 4.06 -11.10
N GLU A 28 13.02 5.29 -11.59
CA GLU A 28 12.06 5.57 -12.68
C GLU A 28 12.30 4.74 -13.94
N HIS A 29 13.55 4.39 -14.22
CA HIS A 29 13.96 3.68 -15.42
C HIS A 29 14.19 2.17 -15.24
N ASP A 30 14.08 1.65 -14.02
CA ASP A 30 14.28 0.21 -13.77
C ASP A 30 12.93 -0.52 -13.75
N GLU A 31 12.50 -0.92 -14.95
CA GLU A 31 11.23 -1.63 -15.16
C GLU A 31 11.18 -2.99 -14.46
N VAL A 32 12.34 -3.64 -14.28
CA VAL A 32 12.44 -4.97 -13.64
C VAL A 32 12.24 -4.85 -12.13
N ALA A 33 12.95 -3.93 -11.46
CA ALA A 33 12.79 -3.67 -10.04
C ALA A 33 11.38 -3.14 -9.72
N SER A 34 10.84 -2.28 -10.60
CA SER A 34 9.45 -1.80 -10.48
C SER A 34 8.44 -2.95 -10.58
N ARG A 35 8.62 -3.85 -11.54
CA ARG A 35 7.76 -5.05 -11.68
C ARG A 35 7.87 -5.97 -10.46
N GLN A 36 9.07 -6.22 -9.96
CA GLN A 36 9.29 -7.04 -8.77
C GLN A 36 8.65 -6.44 -7.53
N LEU A 37 8.74 -5.12 -7.36
CA LEU A 37 8.04 -4.40 -6.28
C LEU A 37 6.53 -4.63 -6.37
N TYR A 38 5.93 -4.39 -7.54
CA TYR A 38 4.47 -4.57 -7.69
C TYR A 38 4.02 -6.00 -7.46
N MET A 39 4.75 -7.00 -7.98
CA MET A 39 4.47 -8.42 -7.72
C MET A 39 4.55 -8.76 -6.24
N ALA A 40 5.44 -8.12 -5.48
CA ALA A 40 5.57 -8.33 -4.05
C ALA A 40 4.51 -7.56 -3.22
N VAL A 41 4.03 -6.42 -3.70
CA VAL A 41 3.05 -5.57 -3.00
C VAL A 41 1.61 -6.04 -3.23
N LEU A 42 1.30 -6.49 -4.45
CA LEU A 42 -0.04 -6.88 -4.88
C LEU A 42 -0.76 -7.84 -3.91
N PRO A 43 -0.16 -8.97 -3.47
CA PRO A 43 -0.84 -9.89 -2.57
C PRO A 43 -1.10 -9.31 -1.16
N LEU A 44 -0.28 -8.36 -0.70
CA LEU A 44 -0.52 -7.68 0.58
C LEU A 44 -1.75 -6.77 0.49
N LEU A 45 -1.89 -6.06 -0.63
CA LEU A 45 -3.04 -5.20 -0.86
C LEU A 45 -4.33 -6.00 -1.09
N ILE A 46 -4.25 -7.13 -1.82
CA ILE A 46 -5.37 -8.05 -2.00
C ILE A 46 -5.87 -8.52 -0.64
N ALA A 47 -5.00 -9.07 0.21
CA ALA A 47 -5.39 -9.54 1.54
C ALA A 47 -6.00 -8.42 2.41
N PHE A 48 -5.46 -7.20 2.32
CA PHE A 48 -5.99 -6.05 3.06
C PHE A 48 -7.43 -5.71 2.61
N PHE A 49 -7.67 -5.56 1.30
CA PHE A 49 -8.98 -5.17 0.78
C PHE A 49 -10.00 -6.31 0.85
N GLU A 50 -9.60 -7.57 0.70
CA GLU A 50 -10.46 -8.72 1.00
C GLU A 50 -10.97 -8.66 2.44
N GLY A 51 -10.08 -8.38 3.40
CA GLY A 51 -10.47 -8.19 4.80
C GLY A 51 -11.41 -7.00 5.01
N GLN A 52 -11.32 -5.94 4.19
CA GLN A 52 -12.29 -4.83 4.24
C GLN A 52 -13.65 -5.21 3.65
N ALA A 53 -13.67 -5.98 2.56
CA ALA A 53 -14.89 -6.47 1.93
C ALA A 53 -15.62 -7.48 2.84
N GLN A 54 -14.89 -8.41 3.44
CA GLN A 54 -15.44 -9.36 4.42
C GLN A 54 -16.01 -8.66 5.66
N ALA A 55 -15.42 -7.54 6.06
CA ALA A 55 -15.92 -6.71 7.15
C ALA A 55 -17.08 -5.78 6.73
N GLY A 56 -17.56 -5.86 5.49
CA GLY A 56 -18.67 -5.05 4.98
C GLY A 56 -18.33 -3.56 4.82
N ARG A 57 -17.05 -3.18 4.79
CA ARG A 57 -16.63 -1.77 4.70
C ARG A 57 -16.55 -1.26 3.26
N ILE A 58 -16.44 -2.18 2.30
CA ILE A 58 -16.45 -1.92 0.85
C ILE A 58 -17.21 -3.06 0.15
N GLY A 59 -17.69 -2.84 -1.07
CA GLY A 59 -18.20 -3.91 -1.91
C GLY A 59 -17.08 -4.68 -2.59
N GLN A 60 -17.31 -5.95 -2.93
CA GLN A 60 -16.34 -6.76 -3.66
C GLN A 60 -16.02 -6.18 -5.05
N GLN A 61 -16.99 -5.49 -5.65
CA GLN A 61 -16.85 -4.78 -6.92
C GLN A 61 -15.88 -3.58 -6.84
N ASP A 62 -15.75 -2.93 -5.68
CA ASP A 62 -14.92 -1.74 -5.48
C ASP A 62 -13.44 -2.08 -5.28
N MET A 63 -13.14 -3.33 -4.94
CA MET A 63 -11.81 -3.80 -4.61
C MET A 63 -10.79 -3.56 -5.74
N GLY A 64 -11.20 -3.78 -7.00
CA GLY A 64 -10.34 -3.58 -8.15
C GLY A 64 -9.91 -2.11 -8.34
N ASP A 65 -10.82 -1.17 -8.08
CA ASP A 65 -10.55 0.26 -8.18
C ASP A 65 -9.63 0.74 -7.06
N LEU A 66 -9.90 0.31 -5.83
CA LEU A 66 -9.07 0.60 -4.67
C LEU A 66 -7.65 0.06 -4.82
N LEU A 67 -7.51 -1.17 -5.34
CA LEU A 67 -6.22 -1.78 -5.62
C LEU A 67 -5.43 -0.97 -6.65
N ARG A 68 -6.06 -0.61 -7.77
CA ARG A 68 -5.43 0.22 -8.82
C ARG A 68 -5.06 1.61 -8.29
N ALA A 69 -5.92 2.24 -7.50
CA ALA A 69 -5.64 3.55 -6.91
C ALA A 69 -4.44 3.52 -5.96
N THR A 70 -4.40 2.50 -5.09
CA THR A 70 -3.28 2.32 -4.15
C THR A 70 -1.97 2.05 -4.88
N LEU A 71 -1.96 1.21 -5.92
CA LEU A 71 -0.75 0.97 -6.73
C LEU A 71 -0.25 2.23 -7.43
N ARG A 72 -1.15 3.09 -7.92
CA ARG A 72 -0.76 4.42 -8.45
C ARG A 72 -0.12 5.30 -7.38
N GLN A 73 -0.63 5.30 -6.15
CA GLN A 73 -0.02 6.04 -5.04
C GLN A 73 1.37 5.49 -4.70
N VAL A 74 1.54 4.17 -4.66
CA VAL A 74 2.86 3.54 -4.45
C VAL A 74 3.84 4.05 -5.50
N GLY A 75 3.46 4.03 -6.79
CA GLY A 75 4.30 4.55 -7.87
C GLY A 75 4.65 6.03 -7.75
N ARG A 76 3.71 6.88 -7.30
CA ARG A 76 3.93 8.32 -7.09
C ARG A 76 4.84 8.62 -5.90
N GLN A 77 4.69 7.87 -4.82
CA GLN A 77 5.37 8.14 -3.55
C GLN A 77 6.66 7.35 -3.37
N ARG A 78 6.97 6.39 -4.26
CA ARG A 78 8.17 5.55 -4.16
C ARG A 78 9.47 6.34 -4.03
N ALA A 79 9.62 7.41 -4.79
CA ALA A 79 10.82 8.24 -4.80
C ALA A 79 11.01 9.03 -3.50
N SER A 80 9.93 9.22 -2.75
CA SER A 80 9.90 9.97 -1.47
C SER A 80 9.81 9.04 -0.26
N TYR A 81 10.00 7.73 -0.45
CA TYR A 81 9.91 6.75 0.62
C TYR A 81 11.03 6.96 1.65
N ASP A 82 10.66 7.06 2.93
CA ASP A 82 11.60 7.15 4.04
C ASP A 82 11.96 5.74 4.56
N PRO A 83 13.22 5.28 4.43
CA PRO A 83 13.62 3.96 4.89
C PRO A 83 13.56 3.78 6.41
N ALA A 84 13.42 4.85 7.19
CA ALA A 84 13.17 4.76 8.63
C ALA A 84 11.74 4.27 8.96
N VAL A 85 10.81 4.33 8.00
CA VAL A 85 9.44 3.84 8.16
C VAL A 85 9.37 2.38 7.70
N PRO A 86 8.78 1.45 8.46
CA PRO A 86 8.58 0.08 7.98
C PRO A 86 7.70 0.06 6.73
N PHE A 87 8.18 -0.58 5.66
CA PHE A 87 7.50 -0.58 4.37
C PHE A 87 6.02 -1.00 4.45
N ARG A 88 5.72 -2.06 5.19
CA ARG A 88 4.33 -2.55 5.32
C ARG A 88 3.43 -1.52 6.03
N ALA A 89 3.97 -0.77 6.99
CA ALA A 89 3.23 0.28 7.67
C ALA A 89 2.93 1.45 6.70
N TRP A 90 3.93 1.85 5.92
CA TRP A 90 3.76 2.85 4.86
C TRP A 90 2.74 2.42 3.80
N LEU A 91 2.82 1.18 3.32
CA LEU A 91 1.89 0.63 2.34
C LEU A 91 0.44 0.62 2.85
N LEU A 92 0.23 0.19 4.10
CA LEU A 92 -1.10 0.17 4.71
C LEU A 92 -1.65 1.59 4.92
N GLU A 93 -0.79 2.58 5.14
CA GLU A 93 -1.21 3.97 5.22
C GLU A 93 -1.78 4.46 3.89
N LEU A 94 -1.11 4.15 2.78
CA LEU A 94 -1.63 4.47 1.43
C LEU A 94 -2.96 3.77 1.16
N ALA A 95 -3.07 2.48 1.51
CA ALA A 95 -4.30 1.71 1.33
C ALA A 95 -5.47 2.27 2.16
N ARG A 96 -5.20 2.70 3.41
CA ARG A 96 -6.21 3.36 4.27
C ARG A 96 -6.62 4.72 3.71
N HIS A 97 -5.68 5.48 3.16
CA HIS A 97 -5.98 6.77 2.55
C HIS A 97 -6.96 6.61 1.38
N GLU A 98 -6.68 5.69 0.47
CA GLU A 98 -7.57 5.40 -0.67
C GLU A 98 -8.92 4.83 -0.22
N LEU A 99 -8.94 3.97 0.80
CA LEU A 99 -10.18 3.47 1.40
C LEU A 99 -11.04 4.61 1.98
N SER A 100 -10.44 5.54 2.73
CA SER A 100 -11.15 6.70 3.29
C SER A 100 -11.66 7.62 2.18
N ALA A 101 -10.84 7.89 1.16
CA ALA A 101 -11.21 8.71 0.02
C ALA A 101 -12.38 8.10 -0.76
N HIS A 102 -12.35 6.80 -1.02
CA HIS A 102 -13.45 6.07 -1.67
C HIS A 102 -14.74 6.15 -0.86
N ARG A 103 -14.67 5.96 0.47
CA ARG A 103 -15.84 6.07 1.36
C ARG A 103 -16.41 7.49 1.43
N CYS A 104 -15.56 8.51 1.31
CA CYS A 104 -15.97 9.90 1.18
C CYS A 104 -16.65 10.20 -0.17
N ALA A 105 -16.21 9.52 -1.24
CA ALA A 105 -16.71 9.73 -2.60
C ALA A 105 -18.00 8.96 -2.92
N LEU A 106 -18.31 7.89 -2.19
CA LEU A 106 -19.65 7.30 -2.25
C LEU A 106 -20.68 8.36 -1.87
N PRO A 107 -21.84 8.44 -2.56
CA PRO A 107 -22.89 9.38 -2.20
C PRO A 107 -23.40 9.06 -0.80
N ALA A 108 -22.82 9.74 0.17
CA ALA A 108 -23.27 9.71 1.55
C ALA A 108 -24.63 10.39 1.59
N ALA A 109 -25.63 9.68 2.09
CA ALA A 109 -26.76 10.33 2.72
C ALA A 109 -26.24 11.09 3.97
N GLY A 110 -25.74 12.32 3.77
CA GLY A 110 -25.31 13.23 4.84
C GLY A 110 -23.92 13.85 4.64
N PRO A 111 -23.66 15.04 5.20
CA PRO A 111 -22.42 15.78 4.97
C PRO A 111 -21.28 15.18 5.82
N VAL A 112 -20.48 14.31 5.22
CA VAL A 112 -19.21 13.87 5.80
C VAL A 112 -18.15 14.89 5.39
N VAL A 113 -17.72 15.73 6.34
CA VAL A 113 -16.57 16.62 6.16
C VAL A 113 -15.31 15.75 6.20
N CYS A 114 -14.66 15.58 5.05
CA CYS A 114 -13.41 14.84 4.94
C CYS A 114 -12.25 15.76 5.31
N GLU A 115 -11.81 15.70 6.57
CA GLU A 115 -10.56 16.35 6.97
C GLU A 115 -9.40 15.63 6.30
N ALA A 116 -8.71 16.32 5.39
CA ALA A 116 -7.52 15.81 4.73
C ALA A 116 -6.45 15.50 5.78
N GLN A 117 -6.30 14.22 6.13
CA GLN A 117 -5.34 13.76 7.12
C GLN A 117 -3.93 14.07 6.61
N LYS A 118 -3.29 15.09 7.21
CA LYS A 118 -1.92 15.49 6.93
C LYS A 118 -1.00 14.33 7.36
N PRO A 119 -0.02 13.90 6.53
CA PRO A 119 0.86 12.80 6.89
C PRO A 119 1.55 13.11 8.23
N ALA A 120 1.53 12.11 9.11
CA ALA A 120 1.98 12.20 10.48
C ALA A 120 3.36 12.87 10.57
N ARG A 121 3.38 13.96 11.34
CA ARG A 121 4.54 14.81 11.65
C ARG A 121 5.73 13.94 12.05
N ARG A 122 6.85 14.02 11.31
CA ARG A 122 8.17 13.50 11.71
C ARG A 122 8.42 13.91 13.17
N ARG A 123 8.62 12.94 14.07
CA ARG A 123 9.12 13.23 15.41
C ARG A 123 10.52 13.84 15.26
N ARG A 124 10.67 15.10 15.67
CA ARG A 124 11.97 15.66 16.07
C ARG A 124 12.42 14.89 17.31
N THR A 125 13.53 14.19 17.22
CA THR A 125 14.37 13.94 18.39
C THR A 125 15.69 14.64 18.15
N ALA A 126 15.95 15.58 19.06
CA ALA A 126 17.03 16.53 19.04
C ALA A 126 18.40 15.85 19.19
N ALA A 127 19.41 16.45 18.59
CA ALA A 127 20.80 16.30 19.01
C ALA A 127 20.96 16.88 20.43
N ALA A 128 21.63 16.13 21.31
CA ALA A 128 22.49 16.62 22.37
C ALA A 128 23.13 15.39 23.07
N HIS A 129 24.43 15.19 22.87
CA HIS A 129 25.48 15.32 23.90
C HIS A 129 26.83 14.93 23.31
#